data_AF-A0A7G2IST7-F1
#
_entry.id   AF-A0A7G2IST7-F1
#
_cell.length_a   1.000
_cell.length_b   1.000
_cell.length_c   1.000
_cell.angle_alpha   90.00
_cell.angle_beta   90.00
_cell.angle_gamma   90.00
#
_symmetry.space_group_name_H-M   'P 1'
#
loop_
_entity.id
_entity.type
_entity.pdbx_description
1 polymer ?
#
loop_
_entity_poly.entity_id
_entity_poly.type
_entity_poly.pdbx_seq_one_letter_code
_entity_poly.pdbx_strand_id
1 'polypeptide(L)'
;MQKNVKNKALSSTNFYTDKITGEKAYSVVSYIYDLSGKEISDQIVAYLVYDHSKPELQEALAEAFDNQILPGLNVELVNLTNKESLCLSGKCAGQSSYLVRNFSEKYALHYSLSLGRFMARDTHAGIVILLAPFFFHHH
;
A
#
# COMPACT_ATOMS: atom_id res chain seq x y z
N MET A 1 -12.22 5.94 -31.54
CA MET A 1 -11.78 7.00 -30.60
C MET A 1 -12.17 6.64 -29.15
N GLN A 2 -11.94 5.40 -28.71
CA GLN A 2 -12.41 4.85 -27.42
C GLN A 2 -11.28 4.75 -26.36
N LYS A 3 -10.06 5.19 -26.70
CA LYS A 3 -8.83 4.83 -25.97
C LYS A 3 -8.42 5.77 -24.83
N ASN A 4 -9.09 6.91 -24.61
CA ASN A 4 -8.53 7.95 -23.72
C ASN A 4 -9.41 8.42 -22.55
N VAL A 5 -10.69 8.07 -22.51
CA VAL A 5 -11.57 8.48 -21.38
C VAL A 5 -11.24 7.67 -20.12
N LYS A 6 -10.87 6.39 -20.26
CA LYS A 6 -10.50 5.53 -19.12
C LYS A 6 -9.23 5.99 -18.38
N ASN A 7 -8.24 6.54 -19.09
CA ASN A 7 -6.97 6.96 -18.47
C ASN A 7 -7.03 8.36 -17.84
N LYS A 8 -7.99 9.21 -18.24
CA LYS A 8 -8.16 10.55 -17.66
C LYS A 8 -9.02 10.56 -16.39
N ALA A 9 -9.72 9.47 -16.09
CA ALA A 9 -10.80 9.50 -15.10
C ALA A 9 -10.33 9.41 -13.63
N LEU A 10 -9.18 8.81 -13.35
CA LEU A 10 -8.74 8.50 -11.99
C LEU A 10 -7.30 9.00 -11.75
N SER A 11 -7.16 9.95 -10.84
CA SER A 11 -5.87 10.41 -10.31
C SER A 11 -5.78 10.11 -8.82
N SER A 12 -4.59 10.21 -8.24
CA SER A 12 -4.43 10.11 -6.79
C SER A 12 -3.55 11.23 -6.26
N THR A 13 -3.90 11.76 -5.09
CA THR A 13 -3.15 12.84 -4.43
C THR A 13 -1.79 12.34 -3.96
N ASN A 14 -0.90 13.23 -3.50
CA ASN A 14 0.20 12.80 -2.63
C ASN A 14 -0.36 12.48 -1.23
N PHE A 15 0.48 11.94 -0.35
CA PHE A 15 0.12 11.86 1.04
C PHE A 15 -0.06 13.28 1.60
N TYR A 16 -1.15 13.49 2.33
CA TYR A 16 -1.42 14.72 3.05
C TYR A 16 -1.78 14.40 4.48
N THR A 17 -1.74 15.42 5.34
CA THR A 17 -2.30 15.33 6.68
C THR A 17 -3.72 15.83 6.61
N ASP A 18 -4.69 14.97 6.90
CA ASP A 18 -6.09 15.33 6.96
C ASP A 18 -6.31 16.38 8.07
N LYS A 19 -7.02 17.46 7.73
CA LYS A 19 -7.14 18.62 8.63
C LYS A 19 -8.13 18.39 9.78
N ILE A 20 -9.02 17.40 9.64
CA ILE A 20 -10.08 17.12 10.61
C ILE A 20 -9.57 16.10 11.63
N THR A 21 -8.98 15.02 11.14
CA THR A 21 -8.51 13.89 11.95
C THR A 21 -7.04 14.05 12.39
N GLY A 22 -6.24 14.83 11.66
CA GLY A 22 -4.79 14.94 11.88
C GLY A 22 -3.99 13.74 11.35
N GLU A 23 -4.67 12.74 10.78
CA GLU A 23 -4.04 11.53 10.28
C GLU A 23 -3.45 11.72 8.88
N LYS A 24 -2.46 10.89 8.55
CA LYS A 24 -1.96 10.83 7.16
C LYS A 24 -2.96 10.10 6.28
N ALA A 25 -3.23 10.64 5.10
CA ALA A 25 -4.15 10.07 4.12
C ALA A 25 -3.66 10.31 2.69
N TYR A 26 -4.24 9.60 1.73
CA TYR A 26 -4.23 9.97 0.33
C TYR A 26 -5.63 9.81 -0.25
N SER A 27 -5.95 10.54 -1.32
CA SER A 27 -7.24 10.41 -1.96
C SER A 27 -7.13 9.90 -3.38
N VAL A 28 -8.12 9.13 -3.79
CA VAL A 28 -8.40 8.86 -5.21
C VAL A 28 -9.39 9.91 -5.70
N VAL A 29 -9.09 10.54 -6.83
CA VAL A 29 -9.89 11.61 -7.43
C VAL A 29 -10.49 11.11 -8.73
N SER A 30 -11.82 11.13 -8.80
CA SER A 30 -12.59 10.83 -10.01
C SER A 30 -13.16 12.11 -10.61
N TYR A 31 -12.89 12.36 -11.89
CA TYR A 31 -13.42 13.54 -12.58
C TYR A 31 -14.77 13.25 -13.25
N ILE A 32 -15.71 14.18 -13.11
CA ILE A 32 -17.03 14.12 -13.76
C ILE A 32 -17.04 15.10 -14.94
N TYR A 33 -17.39 14.58 -16.11
CA TYR A 33 -17.43 15.33 -17.37
C TYR A 33 -18.87 15.50 -17.83
N ASP A 34 -19.19 16.65 -18.40
CA ASP A 34 -20.47 16.86 -19.06
C ASP A 34 -20.46 16.28 -20.47
N LEU A 35 -21.35 15.31 -20.70
CA LEU A 35 -21.50 14.61 -21.98
C LEU A 35 -22.78 15.02 -22.73
N SER A 36 -23.49 16.06 -22.27
CA SER A 36 -24.78 16.48 -22.85
C SER A 36 -24.65 17.26 -24.17
N GLY A 37 -23.44 17.71 -24.51
CA GLY A 37 -23.14 18.41 -25.77
C GLY A 37 -23.15 17.50 -27.00
N LYS A 38 -23.31 18.09 -28.19
CA LYS A 38 -23.18 17.38 -29.49
C LYS A 38 -21.77 16.86 -29.76
N GLU A 39 -20.77 17.43 -29.10
CA GLU A 39 -19.39 16.96 -29.06
C GLU A 39 -19.05 16.59 -27.61
N ILE A 40 -18.25 15.53 -27.42
CA ILE A 40 -17.76 15.14 -26.09
C ILE A 40 -16.88 16.29 -25.58
N SER A 41 -17.40 17.03 -24.61
CA SER A 41 -16.67 18.11 -23.97
C SER A 41 -15.67 17.52 -22.98
N ASP A 42 -14.39 17.91 -23.09
CA ASP A 42 -13.36 17.61 -22.08
C ASP A 42 -13.52 18.50 -20.81
N GLN A 43 -14.63 19.23 -20.70
CA GLN A 43 -14.94 20.10 -19.56
C GLN A 43 -15.31 19.29 -18.32
N ILE A 44 -14.47 19.40 -17.30
CA ILE A 44 -14.72 18.87 -15.97
C ILE A 44 -15.78 19.76 -15.30
N VAL A 45 -16.89 19.16 -14.88
CA VAL A 45 -17.98 19.87 -14.18
C VAL A 45 -17.96 19.63 -12.68
N ALA A 46 -17.38 18.51 -12.24
CA ALA A 46 -17.22 18.19 -10.83
C ALA A 46 -16.11 17.15 -10.63
N TYR A 47 -15.77 16.89 -9.37
CA TYR A 47 -14.87 15.81 -8.98
C TYR A 47 -15.38 15.14 -7.71
N LEU A 48 -15.10 13.85 -7.58
CA LEU A 48 -15.32 13.06 -6.37
C LEU A 48 -13.96 12.72 -5.76
N VAL A 49 -13.86 12.86 -4.44
CA VAL A 49 -12.65 12.58 -3.68
C VAL A 49 -12.96 11.45 -2.71
N TYR A 50 -12.19 10.37 -2.80
CA TYR A 50 -12.28 9.21 -1.92
C TYR A 50 -11.03 9.17 -1.06
N ASP A 51 -11.16 9.57 0.20
CA ASP A 51 -10.06 9.64 1.14
C ASP A 51 -9.78 8.26 1.73
N HIS A 52 -8.51 7.87 1.74
CA HIS A 52 -8.00 6.68 2.39
C HIS A 52 -7.03 7.08 3.48
N SER A 53 -7.48 6.95 4.73
CA SER A 53 -6.70 7.32 5.90
C SER A 53 -5.72 6.22 6.29
N LYS A 54 -4.63 6.58 6.98
CA LYS A 54 -3.68 5.59 7.51
C LYS A 54 -4.39 4.55 8.39
N PRO A 55 -5.24 4.91 9.38
CA PRO A 55 -5.91 3.91 10.20
C PRO A 55 -6.78 2.94 9.39
N GLU A 56 -7.53 3.45 8.42
CA GLU A 56 -8.35 2.63 7.51
C GLU A 56 -7.49 1.65 6.70
N LEU A 57 -6.35 2.10 6.17
CA LEU A 57 -5.42 1.23 5.44
C LEU A 57 -4.79 0.16 6.36
N GLN A 58 -4.58 0.49 7.63
CA GLN A 58 -4.07 -0.46 8.63
C GLN A 58 -5.13 -1.49 8.99
N GLU A 59 -6.40 -1.09 9.11
CA GLU A 59 -7.54 -1.97 9.34
C GLU A 59 -7.74 -2.92 8.16
N ALA A 60 -7.80 -2.39 6.92
CA ALA A 60 -7.89 -3.21 5.71
C ALA A 60 -6.71 -4.19 5.58
N LEU A 61 -5.50 -3.77 5.97
CA LEU A 61 -4.34 -4.66 6.02
C LEU A 61 -4.54 -5.75 7.09
N ALA A 62 -5.04 -5.41 8.28
CA ALA A 62 -5.28 -6.40 9.32
C ALA A 62 -6.35 -7.42 8.90
N GLU A 63 -7.46 -6.97 8.32
CA GLU A 63 -8.53 -7.82 7.79
C GLU A 63 -8.03 -8.78 6.71
N ALA A 64 -7.15 -8.32 5.81
CA ALA A 64 -6.54 -9.16 4.78
C ALA A 64 -5.66 -10.29 5.34
N PHE A 65 -5.27 -10.21 6.62
CA PHE A 65 -4.53 -11.23 7.35
C PHE A 65 -5.38 -11.88 8.46
N ASP A 66 -6.72 -11.86 8.35
CA ASP A 66 -7.65 -12.40 9.35
C ASP A 66 -7.42 -11.84 10.77
N ASN A 67 -7.02 -10.56 10.85
CA ASN A 67 -6.60 -9.86 12.06
C ASN A 67 -5.36 -10.46 12.75
N GLN A 68 -4.59 -11.27 12.04
CA GLN A 68 -3.38 -11.94 12.50
C GLN A 68 -2.18 -11.58 11.62
N ILE A 69 -1.79 -10.31 11.65
CA ILE A 69 -0.58 -9.86 10.95
C ILE A 69 0.64 -10.59 11.54
N LEU A 70 1.37 -11.28 10.66
CA LEU A 70 2.57 -12.05 11.03
C LEU A 70 3.58 -11.18 11.81
N PRO A 71 4.05 -11.63 12.99
CA PRO A 71 5.07 -10.92 13.73
C PRO A 71 6.33 -10.68 12.89
N GLY A 72 6.77 -9.43 12.83
CA GLY A 72 7.95 -9.05 12.04
C GLY A 72 7.67 -8.79 10.57
N LEU A 73 6.42 -8.95 10.09
CA LEU A 73 6.00 -8.42 8.80
C LEU A 73 5.97 -6.90 8.90
N ASN A 74 6.77 -6.26 8.07
CA ASN A 74 6.76 -4.82 7.91
C ASN A 74 6.11 -4.49 6.57
N VAL A 75 5.22 -3.51 6.56
CA VAL A 75 4.51 -3.08 5.35
C VAL A 75 4.47 -1.57 5.34
N GLU A 76 4.94 -0.95 4.27
CA GLU A 76 4.75 0.47 4.00
C GLU A 76 4.14 0.69 2.62
N LEU A 77 3.29 1.70 2.52
CA LEU A 77 2.79 2.23 1.26
C LEU A 77 3.70 3.37 0.82
N VAL A 78 4.23 3.30 -0.40
CA VAL A 78 5.22 4.24 -0.93
C VAL A 78 4.64 4.97 -2.12
N ASN A 79 4.74 6.30 -2.10
CA ASN A 79 4.51 7.14 -3.25
C ASN A 79 5.75 7.12 -4.15
N LEU A 80 5.62 6.51 -5.32
CA LEU A 80 6.72 6.28 -6.26
C LEU A 80 7.26 7.59 -6.86
N THR A 81 6.45 8.65 -6.89
CA THR A 81 6.80 9.96 -7.46
C THR A 81 7.67 10.77 -6.53
N ASN A 82 7.24 10.97 -5.27
CA ASN A 82 7.94 11.85 -4.32
C ASN A 82 8.74 11.08 -3.24
N LYS A 83 8.69 9.74 -3.26
CA LYS A 83 9.37 8.83 -2.33
C LYS A 83 8.93 8.94 -0.87
N GLU A 84 7.84 9.64 -0.58
CA GLU A 84 7.23 9.61 0.74
C GLU A 84 6.63 8.21 0.98
N SER A 85 6.68 7.76 2.25
CA SER A 85 6.10 6.48 2.65
C SER A 85 5.23 6.60 3.89
N LEU A 86 4.28 5.67 3.98
CA LEU A 86 3.34 5.52 5.07
C LEU A 86 3.49 4.10 5.64
N CYS A 87 4.08 3.99 6.81
CA CYS A 87 4.26 2.70 7.48
C CYS A 87 2.91 2.19 8.02
N LEU A 88 2.45 1.06 7.51
CA LEU A 88 1.17 0.44 7.87
C LEU A 88 1.35 -0.63 8.95
N SER A 89 2.47 -1.37 8.92
CA SER A 89 2.78 -2.38 9.94
C SER A 89 4.28 -2.48 10.23
N GLY A 90 4.61 -2.85 11.47
CA GLY A 90 5.98 -3.16 11.88
C GLY A 90 6.89 -1.92 11.98
N LYS A 91 8.13 -2.05 11.52
CA LYS A 91 9.14 -0.97 11.52
C LYS A 91 9.68 -0.76 10.12
N CYS A 92 9.21 0.28 9.44
CA CYS A 92 9.56 0.55 8.04
C CYS A 92 10.87 1.36 7.87
N ALA A 93 11.28 2.11 8.89
CA ALA A 93 12.51 2.90 8.84
C ALA A 93 13.78 2.01 8.77
N GLY A 94 14.66 2.33 7.81
CA GLY A 94 16.00 1.72 7.70
C GLY A 94 16.00 0.30 7.13
N GLN A 95 14.97 -0.10 6.40
CA GLN A 95 14.98 -1.38 5.68
C GLN A 95 15.82 -1.30 4.42
N SER A 96 16.78 -2.22 4.29
CA SER A 96 17.65 -2.33 3.11
C SER A 96 17.14 -3.34 2.07
N SER A 97 16.23 -4.24 2.45
CA SER A 97 15.67 -5.27 1.59
C SER A 97 14.17 -5.39 1.80
N TYR A 98 13.43 -5.31 0.71
CA TYR A 98 11.97 -5.41 0.67
C TYR A 98 11.53 -5.97 -0.69
N LEU A 99 10.36 -6.58 -0.70
CA LEU A 99 9.63 -6.93 -1.90
C LEU A 99 8.67 -5.80 -2.25
N VAL A 100 8.45 -5.59 -3.55
CA VAL A 100 7.59 -4.51 -4.06
C VAL A 100 6.35 -5.12 -4.69
N ARG A 101 5.17 -4.62 -4.32
CA ARG A 101 3.91 -4.90 -5.02
C ARG A 101 3.32 -3.57 -5.49
N ASN A 102 3.27 -3.36 -6.80
CA ASN A 102 2.67 -2.17 -7.38
C ASN A 102 1.14 -2.22 -7.24
N PHE A 103 0.54 -1.12 -6.77
CA PHE A 103 -0.92 -0.93 -6.69
C PHE A 103 -1.41 -0.05 -7.83
N SER A 104 -0.66 1.00 -8.12
CA SER A 104 -0.93 1.94 -9.21
C SER A 104 0.37 2.51 -9.75
N GLU A 105 0.31 3.39 -10.74
CA GLU A 105 1.49 4.12 -11.22
C GLU A 105 2.13 4.99 -10.12
N LYS A 106 1.32 5.45 -9.16
CA LYS A 106 1.77 6.35 -8.10
C LYS A 106 2.14 5.62 -6.82
N TYR A 107 1.53 4.48 -6.53
CA TYR A 107 1.66 3.82 -5.24
C TYR A 107 2.07 2.35 -5.35
N ALA A 108 2.96 1.93 -4.46
CA ALA A 108 3.35 0.53 -4.28
C ALA A 108 3.43 0.18 -2.79
N LEU A 109 3.18 -1.08 -2.44
CA LEU A 109 3.57 -1.59 -1.13
C LEU A 109 5.00 -2.10 -1.19
N HIS A 110 5.80 -1.68 -0.21
CA HIS A 110 7.03 -2.35 0.13
C HIS A 110 6.78 -3.20 1.37
N TYR A 111 7.19 -4.46 1.33
CA TYR A 111 7.01 -5.38 2.43
C TYR A 111 8.25 -6.24 2.66
N SER A 112 8.51 -6.54 3.92
CA SER A 112 9.64 -7.37 4.32
C SER A 112 9.30 -8.17 5.56
N LEU A 113 9.96 -9.31 5.74
CA LEU A 113 9.84 -10.12 6.95
C LEU A 113 11.13 -10.05 7.74
N SER A 114 11.06 -9.53 8.96
CA SER A 114 12.20 -9.52 9.88
C SER A 114 12.31 -10.89 10.57
N LEU A 115 13.15 -11.78 10.02
CA LEU A 115 13.37 -13.12 10.59
C LEU A 115 13.79 -13.09 12.06
N GLY A 116 14.63 -12.13 12.48
CA GLY A 116 15.05 -12.02 13.88
C GLY A 116 13.88 -11.80 14.85
N ARG A 117 12.87 -11.00 14.47
CA ARG A 117 11.66 -10.82 15.29
C ARG A 117 10.70 -11.98 15.17
N PHE A 118 10.63 -12.60 13.99
CA PHE A 118 9.83 -13.79 13.76
C PHE A 118 10.32 -14.94 14.67
N MET A 119 11.63 -15.24 14.65
CA MET A 119 12.25 -16.30 15.46
C MET A 119 12.24 -15.98 16.98
N ALA A 120 12.32 -14.71 17.37
CA ALA A 120 12.26 -14.32 18.78
C ALA A 120 10.87 -14.50 19.41
N ARG A 121 9.80 -14.54 18.60
CA ARG A 121 8.43 -14.75 19.08
C ARG A 121 7.89 -16.14 18.81
N ASP A 122 8.39 -16.83 17.80
CA ASP A 122 8.09 -18.23 17.51
C ASP A 122 9.36 -19.08 17.65
N THR A 123 9.56 -19.62 18.85
CA THR A 123 10.71 -20.46 19.20
C THR A 123 10.73 -21.76 18.38
N HIS A 124 9.57 -22.29 18.00
CA HIS A 124 9.47 -23.50 17.19
C HIS A 124 9.89 -23.25 15.75
N ALA A 125 9.42 -22.16 15.14
CA ALA A 125 9.88 -21.75 13.80
C ALA A 125 11.38 -21.39 13.80
N GLY A 126 11.86 -20.83 14.91
CA GLY A 126 13.29 -20.58 15.13
C GLY A 126 14.14 -21.86 15.04
N ILE A 127 13.70 -22.93 15.71
CA ILE A 127 14.38 -24.23 15.69
C ILE A 127 14.33 -24.86 14.30
N VAL A 128 13.19 -24.80 13.61
CA VAL A 128 13.05 -25.38 12.25
C VAL A 128 13.99 -24.69 11.26
N ILE A 129 14.11 -23.37 11.29
CA ILE A 129 15.04 -22.62 10.42
C ILE A 129 16.50 -22.95 10.74
N LEU A 130 16.86 -23.07 12.03
CA LEU A 130 18.21 -23.48 12.45
C LEU A 130 18.54 -24.91 11.99
N LEU A 131 17.54 -25.80 11.96
CA LEU A 131 17.71 -27.19 11.55
C LEU A 131 17.53 -27.41 10.04
N ALA A 132 16.96 -26.46 9.30
CA ALA A 132 16.72 -26.56 7.86
C ALA A 132 17.98 -26.99 7.05
N PRO A 133 19.19 -26.48 7.33
CA PRO A 133 20.39 -26.94 6.63
C PRO A 133 20.65 -28.44 6.80
N PHE A 134 20.29 -29.03 7.94
CA PHE A 134 20.49 -30.47 8.21
C PHE A 134 19.46 -31.36 7.53
N PHE A 135 18.26 -30.84 7.24
CA PHE A 135 17.22 -31.58 6.51
C PHE A 135 17.40 -31.49 4.99
N PHE A 136 17.97 -30.40 4.48
CA PHE A 136 18.12 -30.16 3.04
C PHE A 136 19.53 -30.46 2.46
N HIS A 137 20.52 -30.89 3.27
CA HIS A 137 21.86 -31.29 2.78
C HIS A 137 21.98 -32.77 2.35
N HIS A 138 20.90 -33.54 2.34
CA HIS A 138 20.93 -34.98 2.00
C HIS A 138 20.41 -35.32 0.59
N HIS A 139 20.45 -34.38 -0.35
CA HIS A 139 20.21 -34.65 -1.78
C HIS A 139 21.40 -34.28 -2.65
#